data_AF-A0AAV4M5M6-F1
#
_entry.id   AF-A0AAV4M5M6-F1
#
_cell.length_a   1.000
_cell.length_b   1.000
_cell.length_c   1.000
_cell.angle_alpha   90.00
_cell.angle_beta   90.00
_cell.angle_gamma   90.00
#
_symmetry.space_group_name_H-M   'P 1'
#
loop_
_entity.id
_entity.type
_entity.pdbx_description
1 polymer ?
#
loop_
_entity_poly.entity_id
_entity_poly.type
_entity_poly.pdbx_seq_one_letter_code
_entity_poly.pdbx_strand_id
1 'polypeptide(L)'
;MEPRGTLYLKLRYRDPRQTFQRLPSQILTDSSESTWNPLVIRENSGFSIPLIVKRCAEEVEKRGLDIVGIYRLCGSAVRKKTLRDSFERNSHNVDLSIDHVPDINVITSVLKDYLRELPEPLFTKGLFDMLVDGFSVCLPDDPEGNAKLMFSI
;
A
#
# COMPACT_ATOMS: atom_id res chain seq x y z
N MET A 1 29.77 36.47 -4.29
CA MET A 1 30.03 35.50 -5.37
C MET A 1 29.26 34.24 -5.04
N GLU A 2 28.14 34.00 -5.71
CA GLU A 2 27.38 32.75 -5.58
C GLU A 2 28.06 31.69 -6.47
N PRO A 3 28.33 30.47 -5.96
CA PRO A 3 28.95 29.44 -6.77
C PRO A 3 27.91 28.88 -7.74
N ARG A 4 27.92 29.42 -8.97
CA ARG A 4 27.25 28.81 -10.12
C ARG A 4 27.89 27.46 -10.40
N GLY A 5 27.12 26.38 -10.34
CA GLY A 5 27.52 25.06 -10.87
C GLY A 5 27.99 24.00 -9.86
N THR A 6 27.65 24.08 -8.57
CA THR A 6 27.95 23.00 -7.60
C THR A 6 26.67 22.31 -7.13
N LEU A 7 26.56 20.99 -7.36
CA LEU A 7 25.46 20.16 -6.88
C LEU A 7 25.87 19.42 -5.60
N TYR A 8 25.19 19.69 -4.48
CA TYR A 8 25.43 18.98 -3.23
C TYR A 8 24.53 17.74 -3.16
N LEU A 9 25.13 16.56 -3.21
CA LEU A 9 24.42 15.29 -3.06
C LEU A 9 24.74 14.67 -1.69
N LYS A 10 23.69 14.33 -0.94
CA LYS A 10 23.79 13.58 0.31
C LYS A 10 23.23 12.18 0.09
N LEU A 11 24.13 11.23 -0.15
CA LEU A 11 23.78 9.81 -0.24
C LEU A 11 23.71 9.21 1.16
N ARG A 12 22.62 8.51 1.46
CA ARG A 12 22.46 7.75 2.68
C ARG A 12 22.02 6.34 2.30
N TYR A 13 22.85 5.34 2.60
CA TYR A 13 22.42 3.96 2.57
C TYR A 13 21.45 3.72 3.73
N ARG A 14 20.24 3.26 3.39
CA ARG A 14 19.30 2.69 4.34
C ARG A 14 19.12 1.24 3.98
N ASP A 15 19.23 0.37 4.98
CA ASP A 15 18.92 -1.03 4.80
C ASP A 15 17.47 -1.15 4.26
N PRO A 16 17.22 -1.99 3.24
CA PRO A 16 15.88 -2.17 2.69
C PRO A 16 14.85 -2.51 3.77
N ARG A 17 15.21 -3.30 4.78
CA ARG A 17 14.31 -3.66 5.88
C ARG A 17 13.91 -2.43 6.71
N GLN A 18 14.80 -1.44 6.86
CA GLN A 18 14.46 -0.18 7.52
C GLN A 18 13.68 0.77 6.62
N THR A 19 13.89 0.70 5.30
CA THR A 19 13.15 1.50 4.31
C THR A 19 11.71 1.02 4.17
N PHE A 20 11.51 -0.30 4.22
CA PHE A 20 10.20 -0.95 4.14
C PHE A 20 9.46 -1.01 5.49
N GLN A 21 10.12 -0.67 6.61
CA GLN A 21 9.43 -0.48 7.88
C GLN A 21 8.52 0.74 7.79
N ARG A 22 7.21 0.52 7.92
CA ARG A 22 6.25 1.61 8.02
C ARG A 22 6.59 2.49 9.22
N LEU A 23 6.72 3.80 8.99
CA LEU A 23 6.50 4.76 10.08
C LEU A 23 5.00 4.84 10.32
N PRO A 24 4.52 4.61 11.56
CA PRO A 24 3.12 4.80 11.86
C PRO A 24 2.76 6.27 11.57
N SER A 25 1.76 6.50 10.73
CA SER A 25 1.17 7.81 10.56
C SER A 25 0.63 8.26 11.92
N GLN A 26 1.11 9.40 12.43
CA GLN A 26 0.46 10.08 13.55
C GLN A 26 -0.88 10.61 13.01
N ILE A 27 -1.95 9.85 13.18
CA ILE A 27 -3.28 10.29 12.78
C ILE A 27 -3.74 11.31 13.82
N LEU A 28 -3.72 12.58 13.43
CA LEU A 28 -4.59 13.61 14.01
C LEU A 28 -6.02 13.19 13.66
N THR A 29 -6.77 12.78 14.68
CA THR A 29 -8.21 12.54 14.57
C THR A 29 -8.90 13.85 14.26
N ASP A 30 -9.06 14.17 12.98
CA ASP A 30 -10.02 15.18 12.55
C ASP A 30 -11.33 14.46 12.17
N SER A 31 -12.37 14.85 12.88
CA SER A 31 -13.70 14.26 12.89
C SER A 31 -14.51 14.68 11.67
N SER A 32 -14.05 14.33 10.46
CA SER A 32 -14.95 14.35 9.29
C SER A 32 -15.61 12.99 9.15
N GLU A 33 -16.77 12.88 9.76
CA GLU A 33 -17.78 11.85 9.53
C GLU A 33 -18.18 11.82 8.06
N SER A 34 -17.57 10.96 7.28
CA SER A 34 -18.24 10.23 6.19
C SER A 34 -17.23 9.27 5.58
N THR A 35 -17.65 8.02 5.38
CA THR A 35 -16.89 6.93 4.74
C THR A 35 -16.00 6.09 5.66
N TRP A 36 -16.35 5.89 6.93
CA TRP A 36 -15.84 4.70 7.62
C TRP A 36 -16.37 3.45 6.91
N ASN A 37 -15.47 2.62 6.38
CA ASN A 37 -15.85 1.35 5.78
C ASN A 37 -16.57 0.50 6.85
N PRO A 38 -17.77 -0.04 6.60
CA PRO A 38 -18.52 -0.84 7.57
C PRO A 38 -17.70 -2.00 8.14
N LEU A 39 -16.71 -2.50 7.40
CA LEU A 39 -15.76 -3.49 7.87
C LEU A 39 -14.91 -2.99 9.04
N VAL A 40 -14.43 -1.74 9.01
CA VAL A 40 -13.62 -1.16 10.08
C VAL A 40 -14.43 -1.01 11.36
N ILE A 41 -15.68 -0.56 11.24
CA ILE A 41 -16.62 -0.44 12.36
C ILE A 41 -16.93 -1.83 12.93
N ARG A 42 -17.25 -2.80 12.05
CA ARG A 42 -17.56 -4.19 12.43
C ARG A 42 -16.39 -4.86 13.13
N GLU A 43 -15.17 -4.59 12.70
CA GLU A 43 -13.97 -5.20 13.26
C GLU A 43 -13.60 -4.62 14.64
N ASN A 44 -14.03 -3.39 14.94
CA ASN A 44 -13.74 -2.67 16.20
C ASN A 44 -12.28 -2.84 16.67
N SER A 45 -11.35 -2.76 15.72
CA SER A 45 -9.95 -3.12 15.96
C SER A 45 -9.13 -1.98 16.58
N GLY A 46 -9.73 -0.80 16.75
CA GLY A 46 -9.03 0.43 17.18
C GLY A 46 -8.17 1.08 16.08
N PHE A 47 -8.17 0.52 14.86
CA PHE A 47 -7.46 1.06 13.70
C PHE A 47 -8.44 1.70 12.71
N SER A 48 -8.01 2.76 12.03
CA SER A 48 -8.76 3.41 10.95
C SER A 48 -8.76 2.62 9.63
N ILE A 49 -8.16 1.42 9.61
CA ILE A 49 -7.97 0.59 8.42
C ILE A 49 -8.51 -0.83 8.63
N PRO A 50 -9.03 -1.50 7.58
CA PRO A 50 -9.51 -2.88 7.68
C PRO A 50 -8.40 -3.87 8.07
N LEU A 51 -8.73 -4.89 8.87
CA LEU A 51 -7.77 -5.91 9.33
C LEU A 51 -7.18 -6.71 8.17
N ILE A 52 -7.96 -6.99 7.12
CA ILE A 52 -7.44 -7.65 5.93
C ILE A 52 -6.30 -6.85 5.29
N VAL A 53 -6.40 -5.52 5.27
CA VAL A 53 -5.33 -4.66 4.72
C VAL A 53 -4.12 -4.69 5.63
N LYS A 54 -4.34 -4.43 6.93
CA LYS A 54 -3.28 -4.37 7.94
C LYS A 54 -2.50 -5.67 8.01
N ARG A 55 -3.19 -6.79 8.27
CA ARG A 55 -2.56 -8.08 8.54
C ARG A 55 -1.87 -8.66 7.30
N CYS A 56 -2.47 -8.51 6.11
CA CYS A 56 -1.80 -8.93 4.87
C CYS A 56 -0.51 -8.14 4.65
N ALA A 57 -0.54 -6.83 4.85
CA ALA A 57 0.62 -5.99 4.61
C ALA A 57 1.74 -6.24 5.63
N GLU A 58 1.41 -6.39 6.91
CA GLU A 58 2.36 -6.79 7.96
C GLU A 58 3.04 -8.13 7.63
N GLU A 59 2.29 -9.13 7.15
CA GLU A 59 2.88 -10.43 6.85
C GLU A 59 3.75 -10.42 5.58
N VAL A 60 3.41 -9.56 4.61
CA VAL A 60 4.27 -9.32 3.44
C VAL A 60 5.57 -8.61 3.83
N GLU A 61 5.52 -7.63 4.73
CA GLU A 61 6.72 -6.97 5.25
C GLU A 61 7.60 -7.94 6.05
N LYS A 62 6.98 -8.85 6.80
CA LYS A 62 7.69 -9.82 7.64
C LYS A 62 8.45 -10.88 6.84
N ARG A 63 7.90 -11.40 5.74
CA ARG A 63 8.52 -12.53 4.99
C ARG A 63 8.44 -12.45 3.46
N GLY A 64 7.82 -11.42 2.90
CA GLY A 64 7.59 -11.28 1.46
C GLY A 64 8.57 -10.37 0.73
N LEU A 65 9.35 -9.55 1.44
CA LEU A 65 10.21 -8.53 0.84
C LEU A 65 11.35 -9.11 -0.02
N ASP A 66 11.86 -10.29 0.34
CA ASP A 66 12.93 -10.97 -0.39
C ASP A 66 12.39 -11.89 -1.51
N ILE A 67 11.08 -11.92 -1.73
CA ILE A 67 10.44 -12.79 -2.74
C ILE A 67 10.40 -12.09 -4.10
N VAL A 68 11.01 -12.74 -5.09
CA VAL A 68 11.06 -12.24 -6.47
C VAL A 68 9.65 -12.10 -7.04
N GLY A 69 9.34 -10.90 -7.54
CA GLY A 69 8.05 -10.63 -8.19
C GLY A 69 6.88 -10.56 -7.21
N ILE A 70 7.13 -10.26 -5.93
CA ILE A 70 6.08 -9.94 -4.96
C ILE A 70 5.12 -8.88 -5.54
N TYR A 71 3.82 -9.05 -5.32
CA TYR A 71 2.72 -8.30 -5.95
C TYR A 71 2.55 -8.44 -7.47
N ARG A 72 3.57 -8.86 -8.23
CA ARG A 72 3.46 -9.14 -9.68
C ARG A 72 2.92 -10.54 -9.95
N LEU A 73 3.47 -11.54 -9.25
CA LEU A 73 3.04 -12.93 -9.38
C LEU A 73 1.69 -13.16 -8.67
N CYS A 74 0.98 -14.19 -9.10
CA CYS A 74 -0.31 -14.59 -8.53
C CYS A 74 -0.16 -15.91 -7.77
N GLY A 75 -0.71 -15.96 -6.56
CA GLY A 75 -0.84 -17.22 -5.83
C GLY A 75 -1.98 -18.09 -6.37
N SER A 76 -2.10 -19.30 -5.82
CA SER A 76 -3.19 -20.24 -6.16
C SER A 76 -4.58 -19.62 -5.98
N ALA A 77 -5.40 -19.65 -7.03
CA ALA A 77 -6.76 -19.09 -7.03
C ALA A 77 -7.67 -19.76 -5.99
N VAL A 78 -7.54 -21.08 -5.78
CA VAL A 78 -8.30 -21.83 -4.78
C VAL A 78 -7.92 -21.35 -3.38
N ARG A 79 -6.62 -21.29 -3.07
CA ARG A 79 -6.12 -20.86 -1.76
C ARG A 79 -6.47 -19.41 -1.46
N LYS A 80 -6.41 -18.55 -2.48
CA LYS A 80 -6.84 -17.15 -2.40
C LYS A 80 -8.31 -17.04 -2.00
N LYS A 81 -9.19 -17.80 -2.65
CA LYS A 81 -10.62 -17.85 -2.32
C LYS A 81 -10.85 -18.33 -0.89
N THR A 82 -10.22 -19.44 -0.49
CA THR A 82 -10.32 -19.97 0.87
C THR A 82 -9.87 -18.96 1.92
N LEU A 83 -8.77 -18.26 1.67
CA LEU A 83 -8.26 -17.23 2.59
C LEU A 83 -9.21 -16.03 2.66
N ARG A 84 -9.75 -15.58 1.53
CA ARG A 84 -10.77 -14.52 1.48
C ARG A 84 -12.01 -14.89 2.31
N ASP A 85 -12.53 -16.10 2.15
CA ASP A 85 -13.69 -16.60 2.90
C ASP A 85 -13.40 -16.63 4.41
N SER A 86 -12.16 -16.96 4.82
CA SER A 86 -11.77 -16.92 6.23
C SER A 86 -11.76 -15.50 6.80
N PHE A 87 -11.30 -14.50 6.03
CA PHE A 87 -11.40 -13.09 6.43
C PHE A 87 -12.84 -12.63 6.58
N GLU A 88 -13.73 -13.03 5.65
CA GLU A 88 -15.15 -12.66 5.72
C GLU A 88 -15.87 -13.30 6.90
N ARG A 89 -15.50 -14.53 7.27
CA ARG A 89 -16.05 -15.23 8.44
C ARG A 89 -15.59 -14.61 9.76
N ASN A 90 -14.28 -14.48 9.96
CA ASN A 90 -13.72 -13.94 11.19
C ASN A 90 -12.30 -13.39 10.94
N SER A 91 -12.20 -12.10 10.60
CA SER A 91 -10.94 -11.44 10.28
C SER A 91 -9.93 -11.38 11.43
N HIS A 92 -10.38 -11.45 12.69
CA HIS A 92 -9.50 -11.50 13.87
C HIS A 92 -8.76 -12.84 13.98
N ASN A 93 -9.40 -13.94 13.57
CA ASN A 93 -8.88 -15.29 13.80
C ASN A 93 -8.24 -15.94 12.56
N VAL A 94 -8.06 -15.21 11.47
CA VAL A 94 -7.35 -15.72 10.29
C VAL A 94 -5.90 -15.98 10.64
N ASP A 95 -5.37 -17.16 10.31
CA ASP A 95 -3.93 -17.43 10.44
C ASP A 95 -3.22 -17.14 9.12
N LEU A 96 -2.21 -16.26 9.15
CA LEU A 96 -1.37 -15.89 8.00
C LEU A 96 0.06 -16.44 8.11
N SER A 97 0.32 -17.25 9.15
CA SER A 97 1.63 -17.87 9.40
C SER A 97 2.14 -18.65 8.19
N ILE A 98 3.45 -18.85 8.15
CA ILE A 98 4.09 -19.61 7.06
C ILE A 98 3.61 -21.06 7.01
N ASP A 99 3.13 -21.62 8.12
CA ASP A 99 2.61 -22.98 8.21
C ASP A 99 1.21 -23.09 7.57
N HIS A 100 0.36 -22.07 7.74
CA HIS A 100 -0.99 -22.07 7.18
C HIS A 100 -1.03 -21.55 5.73
N VAL A 101 -0.29 -20.49 5.44
CA VAL A 101 -0.24 -19.85 4.11
C VAL A 101 1.20 -19.72 3.62
N PRO A 102 1.90 -20.82 3.28
CA PRO A 102 3.29 -20.77 2.82
C PRO A 102 3.53 -19.83 1.63
N ASP A 103 2.65 -19.82 0.63
CA ASP A 103 2.79 -18.96 -0.55
C ASP A 103 2.36 -17.52 -0.26
N ILE A 104 3.33 -16.60 -0.17
CA ILE A 104 3.06 -15.18 0.06
C ILE A 104 2.29 -14.52 -1.10
N ASN A 105 2.35 -15.09 -2.31
CA ASN A 105 1.62 -14.56 -3.45
C ASN A 105 0.11 -14.77 -3.27
N VAL A 106 -0.32 -15.74 -2.45
CA VAL A 106 -1.73 -15.87 -2.05
C VAL A 106 -2.16 -14.66 -1.20
N ILE A 107 -1.34 -14.25 -0.23
CA ILE A 107 -1.63 -13.10 0.65
C ILE A 107 -1.67 -11.80 -0.16
N THR A 108 -0.68 -11.55 -1.02
CA THR A 108 -0.69 -10.35 -1.88
C THR A 108 -1.84 -10.37 -2.87
N SER A 109 -2.23 -11.53 -3.42
CA SER A 109 -3.40 -11.64 -4.28
C SER A 109 -4.70 -11.32 -3.53
N VAL A 110 -4.89 -11.77 -2.29
CA VAL A 110 -6.06 -11.43 -1.48
C VAL A 110 -6.11 -9.92 -1.19
N LEU A 111 -4.97 -9.32 -0.83
CA LEU A 111 -4.89 -7.88 -0.59
C LEU A 111 -5.24 -7.06 -1.85
N LYS A 112 -4.71 -7.47 -3.01
CA LYS A 112 -5.02 -6.83 -4.30
C LYS A 112 -6.50 -6.95 -4.66
N ASP A 113 -7.07 -8.14 -4.51
CA ASP A 113 -8.49 -8.36 -4.79
C ASP A 113 -9.37 -7.49 -3.88
N TYR A 114 -9.06 -7.42 -2.57
CA TYR A 114 -9.78 -6.57 -1.64
C TYR A 114 -9.79 -5.09 -2.07
N LEU A 115 -8.63 -4.54 -2.42
CA LEU A 115 -8.53 -3.14 -2.87
C LEU A 115 -9.27 -2.88 -4.18
N ARG A 116 -9.28 -3.87 -5.10
CA ARG A 116 -10.01 -3.78 -6.37
C ARG A 116 -11.53 -3.87 -6.19
N GLU A 117 -11.98 -4.61 -5.18
CA GLU A 117 -13.41 -4.87 -4.89
C GLU A 117 -14.05 -3.78 -4.01
N LEU A 118 -13.30 -2.76 -3.60
CA LEU A 118 -13.86 -1.65 -2.84
C LEU A 118 -14.98 -0.95 -3.64
N PRO A 119 -16.09 -0.54 -2.98
CA PRO A 119 -17.17 0.19 -3.63
C PRO A 119 -16.71 1.50 -4.28
N GLU A 120 -15.74 2.15 -3.65
CA GLU A 120 -15.02 3.30 -4.16
C GLU A 120 -13.52 2.97 -4.20
N PRO A 121 -12.80 3.29 -5.30
CA PRO A 121 -11.36 3.05 -5.36
C PRO A 121 -10.64 3.81 -4.25
N LEU A 122 -9.55 3.20 -3.75
CA LEU A 122 -8.73 3.80 -2.68
C LEU A 122 -8.28 5.24 -3.02
N PHE A 123 -7.93 5.47 -4.28
CA PHE A 123 -7.81 6.81 -4.83
C PHE A 123 -9.17 7.23 -5.37
N THR A 124 -9.89 8.01 -4.58
CA THR A 124 -11.17 8.59 -4.98
C THR A 124 -10.98 9.45 -6.24
N LYS A 125 -12.07 9.69 -6.98
CA LYS A 125 -12.00 10.47 -8.22
C LYS A 125 -11.37 11.85 -8.00
N GLY A 126 -11.73 12.54 -6.91
CA GLY A 126 -11.14 13.84 -6.58
C GLY A 126 -9.63 13.77 -6.30
N LEU A 127 -9.16 12.71 -5.63
CA LEU A 127 -7.72 12.47 -5.42
C LEU A 127 -7.01 12.20 -6.75
N PHE A 128 -7.64 11.46 -7.65
CA PHE A 128 -7.10 11.21 -8.98
C PHE A 128 -7.00 12.49 -9.81
N ASP A 129 -8.04 13.33 -9.82
CA ASP A 129 -8.03 14.61 -10.54
C ASP A 129 -6.93 15.52 -10.00
N MET A 130 -6.78 15.64 -8.66
CA MET A 130 -5.67 16.38 -8.05
C MET A 130 -4.29 15.81 -8.39
N LEU A 131 -4.18 14.48 -8.49
CA LEU A 131 -2.94 13.82 -8.88
C LEU A 131 -2.58 14.17 -10.34
N VAL A 132 -3.58 14.18 -11.24
CA VAL A 132 -3.42 14.58 -12.66
C VAL A 132 -3.06 16.06 -12.79
N ASP A 133 -3.69 16.93 -12.00
CA ASP A 133 -3.33 18.35 -11.95
C ASP A 133 -1.88 18.53 -11.48
N GLY A 134 -1.47 17.77 -10.46
CA GLY A 134 -0.08 17.71 -10.01
C GLY A 134 0.90 17.26 -11.09
N PHE A 135 0.49 16.38 -12.02
CA PHE A 135 1.31 16.00 -13.17
C PHE A 135 1.47 17.13 -14.19
N SER A 136 0.51 18.04 -14.25
CA SER A 136 0.52 19.17 -15.19
C SER A 136 1.43 20.31 -14.72
N VAL A 137 1.95 20.24 -13.48
CA VAL A 137 2.87 21.23 -12.93
C VAL A 137 4.23 21.10 -13.61
N CYS A 138 4.57 22.08 -14.44
CA CYS A 138 5.91 22.27 -15.00
C CYS A 138 6.66 23.26 -14.10
N LEU A 139 7.84 22.87 -13.61
CA LEU A 139 8.69 23.81 -12.89
C LEU A 139 9.33 24.77 -13.89
N PRO A 140 9.55 26.05 -13.54
CA PRO A 140 10.11 27.05 -14.46
C PRO A 140 11.46 26.65 -15.07
N ASP A 141 12.26 25.88 -14.34
CA ASP A 141 13.59 25.41 -14.73
C ASP A 141 13.59 23.96 -15.25
N ASP A 142 12.45 23.27 -15.26
CA ASP A 142 12.30 21.90 -15.76
C ASP A 142 10.99 21.74 -16.56
N PRO A 143 10.99 22.13 -17.84
CA PRO A 143 9.83 22.03 -18.71
C PRO A 143 9.50 20.59 -19.15
N GLU A 144 10.42 19.62 -18.97
CA GLU A 144 10.12 18.19 -19.13
C GLU A 144 9.46 17.60 -17.87
N GLY A 145 9.71 18.21 -16.71
CA GLY A 145 8.98 18.04 -15.46
C GLY A 145 8.90 16.59 -14.95
N ASN A 146 7.87 16.34 -14.13
CA ASN A 146 7.60 15.04 -13.51
C ASN A 146 7.25 13.93 -14.52
N ALA A 147 6.99 14.27 -15.79
CA ALA A 147 6.54 13.33 -16.82
C ALA A 147 7.55 12.20 -17.08
N LYS A 148 8.86 12.49 -16.95
CA LYS A 148 9.94 11.53 -17.17
C LYS A 148 10.06 10.49 -16.05
N LEU A 149 9.66 10.84 -14.83
CA LEU A 149 9.73 9.99 -13.64
C LEU A 149 8.63 8.93 -13.59
N MET A 150 7.52 9.11 -14.32
CA MET A 150 6.36 8.22 -14.24
C MET A 150 6.20 7.21 -15.39
N PHE A 151 6.61 7.53 -16.62
CA PHE A 151 6.35 6.68 -17.79
C PHE A 151 7.59 5.94 -18.34
N SER A 152 8.72 6.02 -17.65
CA SER A 152 9.98 5.38 -18.08
C SER A 152 10.12 3.92 -17.60
N ILE A 153 9.03 3.14 -17.53
CA ILE A 153 9.06 1.68 -17.32
C ILE A 153 8.80 0.95 -18.64
#